data_AF-A0A966KPP3-F1
#
_entry.id   AF-A0A966KPP3-F1
#
_cell.length_a   1.000
_cell.length_b   1.000
_cell.length_c   1.000
_cell.angle_alpha   90.00
_cell.angle_beta   90.00
_cell.angle_gamma   90.00
#
_symmetry.space_group_name_H-M   'P 1'
#
loop_
_entity.id
_entity.type
_entity.pdbx_description
1 polymer ?
#
loop_
_entity_poly.entity_id
_entity_poly.type
_entity_poly.pdbx_seq_one_letter_code
_entity_poly.pdbx_strand_id
1 'polypeptide(L)'
;GLIAFDGAPTENSIRWVLHGPLAPIDGSCDGLEWSAAATRAAGAIEVHADGIVTTPALEVTEEGCYTFTEQLAATTISESAVTEPGVSTETVLFVPDRPVPPDPDDGGLPYTGSQPVRLLGAALLALIAGGVLLGLSRRKGWAAPR
;
A
#
# COMPACT_ATOMS: atom_id res chain seq x y z
N GLY A 1 21.95 -26.08 -16.76
CA GLY A 1 21.24 -26.44 -15.54
C GLY A 1 20.73 -25.16 -14.94
N LEU A 2 19.44 -25.10 -14.60
CA LEU A 2 18.90 -23.99 -13.80
C LEU A 2 19.43 -24.20 -12.37
N ILE A 3 20.14 -23.21 -11.84
CA ILE A 3 20.56 -23.21 -10.44
C ILE A 3 19.29 -22.93 -9.65
N ALA A 4 18.74 -23.96 -9.00
CA ALA A 4 17.72 -23.75 -7.99
C ALA A 4 18.39 -23.01 -6.83
N PHE A 5 17.90 -21.82 -6.50
CA PHE A 5 18.33 -21.14 -5.29
C PHE A 5 17.64 -21.85 -4.12
N ASP A 6 18.40 -22.61 -3.33
CA ASP A 6 17.95 -23.32 -2.12
C ASP A 6 17.56 -22.37 -0.95
N GLY A 7 17.11 -21.16 -1.28
CA GLY A 7 16.77 -20.10 -0.32
C GLY A 7 15.27 -19.81 -0.19
N ALA A 8 14.40 -20.56 -0.87
CA ALA A 8 12.96 -20.34 -0.75
C ALA A 8 12.50 -20.67 0.69
N PRO A 9 11.85 -19.74 1.41
CA PRO A 9 11.28 -20.03 2.72
C PRO A 9 10.36 -21.25 2.70
N THR A 10 10.24 -21.94 3.84
CA THR A 10 9.14 -22.90 4.07
C THR A 10 7.79 -22.21 4.25
N GLU A 11 7.79 -20.92 4.60
CA GLU A 11 6.61 -20.07 4.71
C GLU A 11 6.88 -18.75 3.97
N ASN A 12 6.34 -18.61 2.75
CA ASN A 12 6.53 -17.42 1.94
C ASN A 12 5.39 -16.42 2.17
N SER A 13 5.06 -16.11 3.42
CA SER A 13 3.94 -15.20 3.71
C SER A 13 4.35 -14.04 4.61
N ILE A 14 3.81 -12.86 4.29
CA ILE A 14 3.83 -11.69 5.17
C ILE A 14 2.56 -11.74 6.00
N ARG A 15 2.71 -11.85 7.33
CA ARG A 15 1.61 -11.70 8.28
C ARG A 15 1.46 -10.23 8.61
N TRP A 16 0.25 -9.71 8.63
CA TRP A 16 -0.02 -8.31 8.96
C TRP A 16 -1.16 -8.19 9.96
N VAL A 17 -1.12 -7.12 10.76
CA VAL A 17 -2.15 -6.74 11.72
C VAL A 17 -2.34 -5.23 11.64
N LEU A 18 -3.60 -4.80 11.60
CA LEU A 18 -3.99 -3.40 11.77
C LEU A 18 -4.48 -3.20 13.21
N HIS A 19 -3.82 -2.32 13.95
CA HIS A 19 -4.20 -1.94 15.32
C HIS A 19 -4.91 -0.60 15.34
N GLY A 20 -5.79 -0.38 16.32
CA GLY A 20 -6.49 0.90 16.55
C GLY A 20 -8.00 0.74 16.78
N PRO A 21 -8.79 1.82 16.64
CA PRO A 21 -8.32 3.20 16.73
C PRO A 21 -7.78 3.52 18.13
N LEU A 22 -6.72 4.32 18.20
CA LEU A 22 -6.34 5.04 19.42
C LEU A 22 -6.69 6.53 19.26
N ALA A 23 -7.06 7.20 20.35
CA ALA A 23 -7.30 8.64 20.30
C ALA A 23 -5.98 9.39 20.03
N PRO A 24 -5.93 10.34 19.08
CA PRO A 24 -4.73 11.12 18.81
C PRO A 24 -4.38 12.04 20.00
N ILE A 25 -3.08 12.32 20.18
CA ILE A 25 -2.58 13.32 21.13
C ILE A 25 -2.24 14.58 20.32
N ASP A 26 -2.86 15.70 20.67
CA ASP A 26 -2.69 16.99 19.97
C ASP A 26 -2.92 16.90 18.44
N GLY A 27 -3.83 16.01 18.01
CA GLY A 27 -4.12 15.79 16.60
C GLY A 27 -3.05 14.99 15.84
N SER A 28 -2.12 14.35 16.55
CA SER A 28 -1.10 13.45 15.98
C SER A 28 -1.20 12.04 16.57
N CYS A 29 -0.60 11.07 15.86
CA CYS A 29 -0.42 9.70 16.32
C CYS A 29 0.94 9.45 17.00
N ASP A 30 1.78 10.48 17.10
CA ASP A 30 3.09 10.39 17.71
C ASP A 30 2.99 10.16 19.23
N GLY A 31 3.85 9.28 19.75
CA GLY A 31 3.94 9.02 21.21
C GLY A 31 2.78 8.22 21.80
N LEU A 32 1.89 7.66 20.97
CA LEU A 32 0.83 6.76 21.43
C LEU A 32 1.39 5.44 21.96
N GLU A 33 0.74 4.88 22.97
CA GLU A 33 1.05 3.57 23.54
C GLU A 33 0.21 2.50 22.83
N TRP A 34 0.87 1.71 21.98
CA TRP A 34 0.20 0.74 21.10
C TRP A 34 0.06 -0.66 21.70
N SER A 35 0.67 -0.95 22.85
CA SER A 35 0.66 -2.30 23.44
C SER A 35 -0.75 -2.77 23.84
N ALA A 36 -1.65 -1.82 24.11
CA ALA A 36 -3.05 -2.06 24.44
C ALA A 36 -4.03 -1.81 23.28
N ALA A 37 -3.52 -1.50 22.08
CA ALA A 37 -4.38 -1.23 20.93
C ALA A 37 -5.15 -2.48 20.49
N ALA A 38 -6.44 -2.31 20.16
CA ALA A 38 -7.25 -3.41 19.67
C ALA A 38 -6.81 -3.83 18.25
N THR A 39 -6.81 -5.13 17.97
CA THR A 39 -6.67 -5.64 16.60
C THR A 39 -7.97 -5.41 15.84
N ARG A 40 -7.90 -4.60 14.77
CA ARG A 40 -9.04 -4.31 13.89
C ARG A 40 -9.13 -5.25 12.71
N ALA A 41 -7.99 -5.64 12.16
CA ALA A 41 -7.90 -6.63 11.11
C ALA A 41 -6.55 -7.34 11.17
N ALA A 42 -6.50 -8.55 10.62
CA ALA A 42 -5.27 -9.30 10.47
C ALA A 42 -5.37 -10.21 9.25
N GLY A 43 -4.23 -10.59 8.69
CA GLY A 43 -4.18 -11.50 7.56
C GLY A 43 -2.77 -11.96 7.22
N ALA A 44 -2.68 -12.68 6.11
CA ALA A 44 -1.43 -13.11 5.52
C ALA A 44 -1.47 -12.92 4.00
N ILE A 45 -0.32 -12.60 3.40
CA ILE A 45 -0.15 -12.44 1.96
C ILE A 45 0.99 -13.34 1.52
N GLU A 46 0.73 -14.26 0.59
CA GLU A 46 1.78 -15.05 -0.05
C GLU A 46 2.66 -14.15 -0.93
N VAL A 47 3.97 -14.32 -0.80
CA VAL A 47 5.01 -13.63 -1.56
C VAL A 47 5.85 -14.67 -2.29
N HIS A 48 6.09 -14.51 -3.58
CA HIS A 48 6.83 -15.50 -4.38
C HIS A 48 8.16 -14.99 -4.91
N ALA A 49 8.38 -13.68 -4.83
CA ALA A 49 9.58 -12.98 -5.26
C ALA A 49 9.57 -11.58 -4.65
N ASP A 50 10.69 -10.87 -4.81
CA ASP A 50 10.78 -9.46 -4.47
C ASP A 50 9.73 -8.63 -5.22
N GLY A 51 9.17 -7.64 -4.53
CA GLY A 51 8.16 -6.76 -5.13
C GLY A 51 7.39 -5.96 -4.09
N ILE A 52 6.34 -5.30 -4.59
CA ILE A 52 5.36 -4.60 -3.76
C ILE A 52 4.13 -5.50 -3.67
N VAL A 53 3.65 -5.71 -2.44
CA VAL A 53 2.35 -6.32 -2.19
C VAL A 53 1.45 -5.32 -1.48
N THR A 54 0.15 -5.52 -1.61
CA THR A 54 -0.86 -4.63 -1.03
C THR A 54 -1.79 -5.46 -0.17
N THR A 55 -2.03 -5.00 1.06
CA THR A 55 -3.05 -5.59 1.93
C THR A 55 -4.43 -5.45 1.30
N PRO A 56 -5.38 -6.36 1.57
CA PRO A 56 -6.77 -6.16 1.18
C PRO A 56 -7.29 -4.79 1.65
N ALA A 57 -8.19 -4.18 0.88
CA ALA A 57 -8.86 -2.97 1.31
C ALA A 57 -9.67 -3.23 2.60
N LEU A 58 -9.56 -2.32 3.56
CA LEU A 58 -10.25 -2.37 4.85
C LEU A 58 -11.08 -1.11 5.01
N GLU A 59 -12.34 -1.28 5.41
CA GLU A 59 -13.20 -0.16 5.78
C GLU A 59 -12.96 0.18 7.25
N VAL A 60 -12.59 1.44 7.51
CA VAL A 60 -12.51 2.01 8.86
C VAL A 60 -13.49 3.17 8.96
N THR A 61 -14.28 3.19 10.02
CA THR A 61 -15.35 4.17 10.22
C THR A 61 -15.19 4.96 11.52
N GLU A 62 -14.37 4.47 12.44
CA GLU A 62 -14.11 5.11 13.72
C GLU A 62 -12.90 6.05 13.60
N GLU A 63 -13.10 7.32 13.95
CA GLU A 63 -12.03 8.32 14.02
C GLU A 63 -10.91 7.87 14.98
N GLY A 64 -9.66 8.05 14.57
CA GLY A 64 -8.51 7.78 15.42
C GLY A 64 -7.26 7.38 14.65
N CYS A 65 -6.22 7.09 15.41
CA CYS A 65 -4.94 6.60 14.92
C CYS A 65 -4.96 5.09 14.73
N TYR A 66 -4.45 4.66 13.59
CA TYR A 66 -4.28 3.26 13.23
C TYR A 66 -2.82 3.00 12.84
N THR A 67 -2.31 1.81 13.13
CA THR A 67 -0.95 1.41 12.73
C THR A 67 -0.92 -0.02 12.23
N PHE A 68 -0.13 -0.27 11.19
CA PHE A 68 0.17 -1.61 10.73
C PHE A 68 1.38 -2.18 11.47
N THR A 69 1.33 -3.48 11.75
CA THR A 69 2.52 -4.29 12.04
C THR A 69 2.56 -5.45 11.08
N GLU A 70 3.76 -5.77 10.62
CA GLU A 70 4.02 -6.82 9.65
C GLU A 70 5.13 -7.72 10.16
N GLN A 71 5.05 -8.99 9.78
CA GLN A 71 6.08 -9.98 10.07
C GLN A 71 6.33 -10.82 8.83
N LEU A 72 7.60 -10.87 8.43
CA LEU A 72 8.11 -11.81 7.45
C LEU A 72 9.05 -12.79 8.16
N ALA A 73 8.75 -14.09 8.02
CA ALA A 73 9.56 -15.14 8.63
C ALA A 73 10.98 -15.18 8.06
N ALA A 74 11.93 -15.64 8.88
CA ALA A 74 13.30 -15.89 8.45
C ALA A 74 13.34 -17.01 7.39
N THR A 75 14.37 -16.99 6.55
CA THR A 75 14.69 -18.09 5.64
C THR A 75 16.00 -18.75 6.03
N THR A 76 16.42 -19.78 5.30
CA THR A 76 17.77 -20.36 5.46
C THR A 76 18.88 -19.32 5.25
N ILE A 77 18.62 -18.25 4.49
CA ILE A 77 19.63 -17.26 4.08
C ILE A 77 19.29 -15.82 4.49
N SER A 78 18.20 -15.60 5.23
CA SER A 78 17.77 -14.27 5.67
C SER A 78 17.24 -14.30 7.10
N GLU A 79 17.36 -13.18 7.78
CA GLU A 79 16.74 -12.99 9.08
C GLU A 79 15.24 -12.69 8.93
N SER A 80 14.48 -12.83 10.02
CA SER A 80 13.10 -12.38 10.06
C SER A 80 13.04 -10.86 10.06
N ALA A 81 11.99 -10.29 9.48
CA ALA A 81 11.69 -8.87 9.54
C ALA A 81 10.36 -8.64 10.28
N VAL A 82 10.32 -7.64 11.16
CA VAL A 82 9.11 -7.23 11.89
C VAL A 82 9.06 -5.70 11.93
N THR A 83 7.89 -5.11 11.69
CA THR A 83 7.63 -3.69 11.94
C THR A 83 6.97 -3.49 13.30
N GLU A 84 7.52 -2.58 14.10
CA GLU A 84 6.96 -2.23 15.40
C GLU A 84 5.70 -1.35 15.22
N PRO A 85 4.69 -1.47 16.09
CA PRO A 85 3.54 -0.57 16.05
C PRO A 85 3.97 0.90 16.26
N GLY A 86 3.32 1.83 15.55
CA GLY A 86 3.54 3.25 15.73
C GLY A 86 4.67 3.84 14.88
N VAL A 87 5.30 3.04 14.00
CA VAL A 87 6.21 3.56 12.98
C VAL A 87 5.45 4.54 12.09
N SER A 88 6.00 5.73 11.86
CA SER A 88 5.27 6.83 11.20
C SER A 88 4.89 6.53 9.75
N THR A 89 5.65 5.69 9.03
CA THR A 89 5.28 5.23 7.68
C THR A 89 4.18 4.19 7.68
N GLU A 90 3.93 3.54 8.82
CA GLU A 90 2.89 2.52 9.01
C GLU A 90 1.69 3.05 9.79
N THR A 91 1.69 4.33 10.17
CA THR A 91 0.70 4.93 11.07
C THR A 91 -0.06 6.05 10.39
N VAL A 92 -1.39 6.01 10.52
CA VAL A 92 -2.28 6.99 9.91
C VAL A 92 -3.32 7.49 10.91
N LEU A 93 -3.62 8.79 10.85
CA LEU A 93 -4.78 9.38 11.50
C LEU A 93 -5.96 9.35 10.53
N PHE A 94 -7.00 8.60 10.88
CA PHE A 94 -8.27 8.64 10.17
C PHE A 94 -9.19 9.67 10.82
N VAL A 95 -9.57 10.69 10.04
CA VAL A 95 -10.62 11.65 10.39
C VAL A 95 -11.75 11.48 9.39
N PRO A 96 -12.96 11.07 9.83
CA PRO A 96 -14.09 10.93 8.92
C PRO A 96 -14.45 12.29 8.35
N ASP A 97 -14.83 12.32 7.07
CA ASP A 97 -15.37 13.53 6.47
C ASP A 97 -16.66 13.91 7.20
N ARG A 98 -16.66 15.08 7.81
CA ARG A 98 -17.83 15.61 8.52
C ARG A 98 -18.49 16.61 7.59
N PRO A 99 -19.83 16.54 7.39
CA PRO A 99 -20.54 17.58 6.69
C PRO A 99 -20.18 18.93 7.31
N VAL A 100 -19.58 19.80 6.51
CA VAL A 100 -19.34 21.18 6.92
C VAL A 100 -20.72 21.81 7.11
N PRO A 101 -21.08 22.29 8.32
CA PRO A 101 -22.31 23.03 8.49
C PRO A 101 -22.32 24.19 7.48
N PRO A 102 -23.46 24.48 6.83
CA PRO A 102 -23.53 25.63 5.93
C PRO A 102 -23.08 26.88 6.68
N ASP A 103 -22.25 27.71 6.04
CA ASP A 103 -21.82 28.97 6.62
C ASP A 103 -23.08 29.83 6.89
N PRO A 104 -23.31 30.28 8.14
CA PRO A 104 -24.46 31.12 8.45
C PRO A 104 -24.46 32.44 7.66
N ASP A 105 -23.29 32.90 7.18
CA ASP A 105 -23.12 34.13 6.42
C ASP A 105 -23.24 33.93 4.90
N ASP A 106 -23.28 32.69 4.39
CA ASP A 106 -23.47 32.40 2.95
C ASP A 106 -24.90 32.67 2.46
N GLY A 107 -25.79 33.15 3.34
CA GLY A 107 -27.11 33.66 2.96
C GLY A 107 -28.04 32.65 2.29
N GLY A 108 -27.71 31.36 2.34
CA GLY A 108 -28.53 30.28 1.79
C GLY A 108 -28.94 30.52 0.34
N LEU A 109 -28.02 31.00 -0.51
CA LEU A 109 -28.31 30.99 -1.95
C LEU A 109 -28.59 29.53 -2.34
N PRO A 110 -29.78 29.22 -2.90
CA PRO A 110 -30.12 27.84 -3.25
C PRO A 110 -29.06 27.35 -4.22
N TYR A 111 -28.39 26.26 -3.84
CA TYR A 111 -27.39 25.58 -4.65
C TYR A 111 -28.07 24.96 -5.88
N THR A 112 -28.54 25.77 -6.82
CA THR A 112 -28.96 25.33 -8.17
C THR A 112 -27.71 25.22 -9.04
N GLY A 113 -26.69 24.54 -8.52
CA GLY A 113 -25.45 24.26 -9.21
C GLY A 113 -25.65 23.06 -10.14
N SER A 114 -26.36 23.26 -11.24
CA SER A 114 -26.15 22.42 -12.43
C SER A 114 -24.70 22.65 -12.87
N GLN A 115 -23.76 21.87 -12.35
CA GLN A 115 -22.43 21.78 -12.94
C GLN A 115 -22.61 21.04 -14.27
N PRO A 116 -22.50 21.69 -15.45
CA PRO A 116 -22.28 20.91 -16.65
C PRO A 116 -20.94 20.21 -16.43
N VAL A 117 -20.97 18.89 -16.33
CA VAL A 117 -19.77 18.07 -16.44
C VAL A 117 -19.14 18.45 -17.78
N ARG A 118 -18.18 19.38 -17.75
CA ARG A 118 -17.31 19.64 -18.89
C ARG A 118 -16.42 18.41 -19.00
N LEU A 119 -16.93 17.41 -19.73
CA LEU A 119 -16.18 16.37 -20.41
C LEU A 119 -15.19 17.06 -21.37
N LEU A 120 -14.13 17.64 -20.82
CA LEU A 120 -13.00 18.18 -21.55
C LEU A 120 -11.73 17.70 -20.86
N GLY A 121 -11.19 16.63 -21.41
CA GLY A 121 -10.01 15.90 -20.97
C GLY A 121 -10.01 14.53 -21.66
N ALA A 122 -10.21 14.48 -22.97
CA ALA A 122 -9.12 14.51 -23.95
C ALA A 122 -8.18 13.31 -23.77
N ALA A 123 -8.45 12.29 -24.58
CA ALA A 123 -7.48 11.46 -25.30
C ALA A 123 -6.07 11.34 -24.70
N LEU A 124 -5.82 10.23 -24.01
CA LEU A 124 -4.48 9.62 -23.99
C LEU A 124 -4.62 8.09 -24.16
N LEU A 125 -5.18 7.70 -25.30
CA LEU A 125 -5.14 6.31 -25.78
C LEU A 125 -4.24 6.28 -27.03
N ALA A 126 -3.33 5.31 -27.03
CA ALA A 126 -2.49 4.82 -28.12
C ALA A 126 -1.14 5.53 -28.39
N LEU A 127 -0.13 5.24 -27.56
CA LEU A 127 1.27 5.08 -28.01
C LEU A 127 2.02 4.03 -27.18
N ILE A 128 1.58 2.77 -27.19
CA ILE A 128 2.46 1.62 -26.93
C ILE A 128 2.13 0.50 -27.94
N ALA A 129 2.35 0.78 -29.22
CA ALA A 129 2.38 -0.22 -30.29
C ALA A 129 3.56 0.03 -31.25
N GLY A 130 4.69 0.52 -30.70
CA GLY A 130 5.87 0.95 -31.46
C GLY A 130 7.18 0.38 -30.94
N GLY A 131 7.20 -0.87 -30.47
CA GLY A 131 8.40 -1.47 -29.85
C GLY A 131 8.61 -2.97 -30.10
N VAL A 132 8.01 -3.55 -31.15
CA VAL A 132 8.11 -5.00 -31.43
C VAL A 132 8.88 -5.34 -32.72
N LEU A 133 9.43 -4.38 -33.47
CA LEU A 133 9.90 -4.69 -34.84
C LEU A 133 11.34 -4.39 -35.25
N LEU A 134 12.29 -4.05 -34.36
CA LEU A 134 13.70 -3.95 -34.77
C LEU A 134 14.67 -4.47 -33.69
N GLY A 135 14.84 -5.79 -33.66
CA GLY A 135 15.82 -6.49 -32.82
C GLY A 135 16.34 -7.81 -33.41
N LEU A 136 16.19 -8.05 -34.71
CA LEU A 136 16.87 -9.13 -35.43
C LEU A 136 18.25 -8.64 -35.92
N SER A 137 19.29 -8.74 -35.10
CA SER A 137 20.72 -8.62 -35.47
C SER A 137 21.54 -8.57 -34.16
N ARG A 138 22.21 -9.60 -33.65
CA ARG A 138 23.25 -10.43 -34.29
C ARG A 138 23.46 -11.71 -33.48
N ARG A 139 23.37 -12.87 -34.15
CA ARG A 139 24.16 -14.04 -33.76
C ARG A 139 25.62 -13.74 -34.13
N LYS A 140 26.53 -13.74 -33.16
CA LYS A 140 27.95 -13.93 -33.46
C LYS A 140 28.52 -14.87 -32.40
N GLY A 141 28.92 -16.05 -32.87
CA GLY A 141 29.30 -17.18 -32.05
C GLY A 141 30.53 -16.91 -31.18
N TRP A 142 30.55 -17.56 -30.03
CA TRP A 142 31.77 -17.85 -29.31
C TRP A 142 31.99 -19.36 -29.35
N ALA A 143 33.08 -19.73 -30.03
CA ALA A 143 33.69 -21.04 -29.93
C ALA A 143 34.53 -21.08 -28.65
N ALA A 144 34.40 -22.18 -27.89
CA ALA A 144 35.25 -22.49 -26.75
C ALA A 144 36.65 -22.94 -27.23
N PRO A 145 37.74 -22.55 -26.55
CA PRO A 145 38.98 -23.30 -26.59
C PRO A 145 38.94 -24.48 -25.60
N ARG A 146 39.62 -25.57 -26.01
CA ARG A 146 39.79 -26.83 -25.28
C ARG A 146 40.75 -26.70 -24.11
#